data_AF-A0A2T7AIB7-F1
#
_entry.id   AF-A0A2T7AIB7-F1
#
_cell.length_a   1.000
_cell.length_b   1.000
_cell.length_c   1.000
_cell.angle_alpha   90.00
_cell.angle_beta   90.00
_cell.angle_gamma   90.00
#
_symmetry.space_group_name_H-M   'P 1'
#
loop_
_entity.id
_entity.type
_entity.pdbx_description
1 polymer ?
#
loop_
_entity_poly.entity_id
_entity_poly.type
_entity_poly.pdbx_seq_one_letter_code
_entity_poly.pdbx_strand_id
1 'polypeptide(L)'
;MSINVKDLKKNFEKELLVYLKDKFKEVSGVKVTKNKVTLTTPGSITTIDITFIDKSKAYAMVCLVQAMDINNKISQINPPYKSNLPNKDYTLCVSTFGANDKCPLLPTTEDGIKKTCESIFSIIKDEFLVMSKNVVELSDELLLDIDKNPQVYSYPFLLACMAIQKNNLEEVDWEHLLSDKILGFHNEKELKIKFNSEFAKSNFKF
;
A
#
# COMPACT_ATOMS: atom_id res chain seq x y z
N MET A 1 28.51 -11.01 -27.70
CA MET A 1 28.92 -10.78 -26.29
C MET A 1 27.72 -11.06 -25.40
N SER A 2 27.82 -11.98 -24.44
CA SER A 2 26.75 -12.15 -23.46
C SER A 2 26.73 -10.92 -22.57
N ILE A 3 25.64 -10.15 -22.62
CA ILE A 3 25.47 -9.00 -21.75
C ILE A 3 25.47 -9.49 -20.29
N ASN A 4 26.39 -8.97 -19.47
CA ASN A 4 26.46 -9.34 -18.06
C ASN A 4 25.29 -8.70 -17.30
N VAL A 5 24.29 -9.52 -16.94
CA VAL A 5 23.09 -9.09 -16.22
C VAL A 5 23.43 -8.35 -14.91
N LYS A 6 24.52 -8.76 -14.24
CA LYS A 6 24.97 -8.11 -13.00
C LYS A 6 25.42 -6.67 -13.22
N ASP A 7 26.12 -6.42 -14.33
CA ASP A 7 26.62 -5.08 -14.67
C ASP A 7 25.48 -4.19 -15.16
N LEU A 8 24.57 -4.72 -16.00
CA LEU A 8 23.34 -4.02 -16.38
C LEU A 8 22.51 -3.60 -15.17
N LYS A 9 22.23 -4.54 -14.26
CA LYS A 9 21.50 -4.29 -13.01
C LYS A 9 22.18 -3.19 -12.20
N LYS A 10 23.49 -3.30 -11.99
CA LYS A 10 24.25 -2.32 -11.20
C LYS A 10 24.20 -0.92 -11.82
N ASN A 11 24.28 -0.83 -13.15
CA ASN A 11 24.20 0.45 -13.85
C ASN A 11 22.79 1.03 -13.76
N PHE A 12 21.76 0.24 -14.05
CA PHE A 12 20.37 0.67 -13.94
C PHE A 12 20.01 1.11 -12.51
N GLU A 13 20.38 0.35 -11.47
CA GLU A 13 20.07 0.74 -10.08
C GLU A 13 20.73 2.07 -9.67
N LYS A 14 21.88 2.41 -10.25
CA LYS A 14 22.52 3.72 -10.04
C LYS A 14 21.72 4.83 -10.71
N GLU A 15 21.35 4.65 -11.98
CA GLU A 15 20.53 5.61 -12.72
C GLU A 15 19.17 5.83 -12.05
N LEU A 16 18.52 4.74 -11.63
CA LEU A 16 17.24 4.79 -10.90
C LEU A 16 17.36 5.58 -9.60
N LEU A 17 18.44 5.38 -8.82
CA LEU A 17 18.67 6.13 -7.59
C LEU A 17 18.83 7.63 -7.85
N VAL A 18 19.60 8.02 -8.87
CA VAL A 18 19.78 9.42 -9.26
C VAL A 18 18.45 10.01 -9.71
N TYR A 19 17.73 9.30 -10.58
CA TYR A 19 16.44 9.72 -11.11
C TYR A 19 15.40 9.96 -10.00
N LEU A 20 15.21 8.99 -9.11
CA LEU A 20 14.26 9.11 -8.00
C LEU A 20 14.65 10.23 -7.03
N LYS A 21 15.95 10.42 -6.75
CA LYS A 21 16.42 11.54 -5.92
C LYS A 21 16.07 12.89 -6.52
N ASP A 22 16.27 13.08 -7.83
CA ASP A 22 15.90 14.33 -8.50
C ASP A 22 14.38 14.55 -8.47
N LYS A 23 13.58 13.53 -8.79
CA LYS A 23 12.12 13.64 -8.80
C LYS A 23 11.49 13.93 -7.44
N PHE A 24 12.08 13.44 -6.35
CA PHE A 24 11.57 13.62 -5.00
C PHE A 24 12.31 14.71 -4.20
N LYS A 25 13.23 15.47 -4.81
CA LYS A 25 14.09 16.43 -4.09
C LYS A 25 13.33 17.51 -3.32
N GLU A 26 12.15 17.90 -3.81
CA GLU A 26 11.30 18.95 -3.22
C GLU A 26 10.15 18.39 -2.39
N VAL A 27 10.00 17.06 -2.32
CA VAL A 27 8.90 16.44 -1.57
C VAL A 27 9.34 16.24 -0.13
N SER A 28 8.80 17.07 0.76
CA SER A 28 9.10 17.02 2.19
C SER A 28 8.82 15.64 2.79
N GLY A 29 9.68 15.19 3.70
CA GLY A 29 9.58 13.89 4.36
C GLY A 29 9.98 12.69 3.49
N VAL A 30 10.24 12.87 2.19
CA VAL A 30 10.70 11.77 1.32
C VAL A 30 12.22 11.62 1.39
N LYS A 31 12.65 10.38 1.63
CA LYS A 31 14.05 9.95 1.57
C LYS A 31 14.20 8.84 0.55
N VAL A 32 15.08 9.06 -0.42
CA VAL A 32 15.43 8.05 -1.43
C VAL A 32 16.81 7.47 -1.11
N THR A 33 16.87 6.16 -0.93
CA THR A 33 18.10 5.39 -0.78
C THR A 33 18.17 4.29 -1.83
N LYS A 34 19.23 3.48 -1.84
CA LYS A 34 19.39 2.43 -2.84
C LYS A 34 18.17 1.49 -2.79
N ASN A 35 17.47 1.40 -3.92
CA ASN A 35 16.31 0.51 -4.09
C ASN A 35 15.18 0.73 -3.08
N LYS A 36 15.07 1.93 -2.49
CA LYS A 36 14.10 2.22 -1.43
C LYS A 36 13.68 3.68 -1.43
N VAL A 37 12.38 3.91 -1.33
CA VAL A 37 11.78 5.23 -1.06
C VAL A 37 11.06 5.16 0.28
N THR A 38 11.31 6.13 1.15
CA THR A 38 10.62 6.25 2.45
C THR A 38 9.98 7.62 2.54
N LEU A 39 8.70 7.69 2.90
CA LEU A 39 8.01 8.93 3.25
C LEU A 39 7.71 8.88 4.76
N THR A 40 8.18 9.90 5.49
CA THR A 40 7.88 10.06 6.91
C THR A 40 7.00 11.28 7.12
N THR A 41 5.86 11.09 7.77
CA THR A 41 4.97 12.17 8.23
C THR A 41 4.73 12.02 9.73
N PRO A 42 4.19 13.05 10.42
CA PRO A 42 3.79 12.90 11.82
C PRO A 42 2.83 11.71 11.97
N GLY A 43 3.18 10.75 12.82
CA GLY A 43 2.34 9.58 13.08
C GLY A 43 2.41 8.46 12.04
N SER A 44 3.17 8.58 10.95
CA SER A 44 3.26 7.50 9.95
C SER A 44 4.58 7.39 9.20
N ILE A 45 4.87 6.16 8.75
CA ILE A 45 5.99 5.85 7.87
C ILE A 45 5.50 4.99 6.71
N THR A 46 5.82 5.41 5.50
CA THR A 46 5.60 4.66 4.27
C THR A 46 6.93 4.24 3.69
N THR A 47 7.13 2.95 3.45
CA THR A 47 8.34 2.40 2.85
C THR A 47 7.99 1.66 1.58
N ILE A 48 8.71 1.96 0.51
CA ILE A 48 8.58 1.30 -0.79
C ILE A 48 9.93 0.65 -1.11
N ASP A 49 9.95 -0.68 -1.08
CA ASP A 49 11.11 -1.50 -1.43
C ASP A 49 11.04 -1.88 -2.92
N ILE A 50 12.15 -1.71 -3.65
CA ILE A 50 12.29 -2.03 -5.07
C ILE A 50 13.23 -3.23 -5.19
N THR A 51 12.70 -4.39 -5.58
CA THR A 51 13.45 -5.65 -5.59
C THR A 51 13.63 -6.19 -6.99
N PHE A 52 14.87 -6.46 -7.38
CA PHE A 52 15.15 -7.20 -8.62
C PHE A 52 14.91 -8.69 -8.42
N ILE A 53 14.11 -9.29 -9.29
CA ILE A 53 13.82 -10.72 -9.32
C ILE A 53 14.66 -11.37 -10.42
N ASP A 54 15.68 -12.15 -10.03
CA ASP A 54 16.65 -12.73 -10.97
C ASP A 54 16.00 -13.65 -12.02
N LYS A 55 14.98 -14.43 -11.63
CA LYS A 55 14.30 -15.39 -12.51
C LYS A 55 13.55 -14.73 -13.66
N SER A 56 12.84 -13.63 -13.38
CA SER A 56 12.06 -12.89 -14.39
C SER A 56 12.84 -11.73 -15.00
N LYS A 57 14.03 -11.41 -14.47
CA LYS A 57 14.80 -10.22 -14.83
C LYS A 57 13.96 -8.94 -14.76
N ALA A 58 13.11 -8.85 -13.74
CA ALA A 58 12.17 -7.76 -13.56
C ALA A 58 12.33 -7.12 -12.17
N TYR A 59 11.78 -5.93 -12.00
CA TYR A 59 11.69 -5.24 -10.73
C TYR A 59 10.27 -5.37 -10.18
N ALA A 60 10.14 -5.91 -8.98
CA ALA A 60 8.91 -5.86 -8.20
C ALA A 60 9.04 -4.84 -7.08
N MET A 61 7.91 -4.29 -6.65
CA MET A 61 7.88 -3.29 -5.60
C MET A 61 6.87 -3.67 -4.52
N VAL A 62 7.18 -3.32 -3.28
CA VAL A 62 6.29 -3.50 -2.12
C VAL A 62 6.17 -2.17 -1.41
N CYS A 63 4.96 -1.70 -1.18
CA CYS A 63 4.65 -0.54 -0.37
C CYS A 63 4.06 -0.99 0.98
N LEU A 64 4.70 -0.54 2.06
CA LEU A 64 4.35 -0.82 3.45
C LEU A 64 4.04 0.49 4.15
N VAL A 65 2.89 0.60 4.80
CA VAL A 65 2.51 1.78 5.60
C VAL A 65 2.34 1.38 7.05
N GLN A 66 2.99 2.12 7.94
CA GLN A 66 2.82 2.06 9.38
C GLN A 66 2.17 3.35 9.86
N ALA A 67 0.85 3.39 9.98
CA ALA A 67 0.13 4.54 10.52
C ALA A 67 -0.10 4.31 12.03
N MET A 68 0.81 4.82 12.85
CA MET A 68 0.88 4.53 14.29
C MET A 68 -0.41 4.92 15.02
N ASP A 69 -0.95 6.11 14.75
CA ASP A 69 -2.18 6.59 15.40
C ASP A 69 -3.39 5.73 15.03
N ILE A 70 -3.47 5.27 13.78
CA ILE A 70 -4.54 4.40 13.30
C ILE A 70 -4.41 3.02 13.95
N ASN A 71 -3.21 2.45 13.96
CA ASN A 71 -2.93 1.15 14.57
C ASN A 71 -3.20 1.17 16.09
N ASN A 72 -2.91 2.29 16.76
CA ASN A 72 -3.22 2.47 18.17
C ASN A 72 -4.73 2.49 18.42
N LYS A 73 -5.52 3.20 17.59
CA LYS A 73 -6.99 3.18 17.67
C LYS A 73 -7.56 1.79 17.43
N ILE A 74 -7.07 1.07 16.43
CA ILE A 74 -7.49 -0.31 16.16
C ILE A 74 -7.15 -1.22 17.36
N SER A 75 -5.98 -1.04 17.96
CA SER A 75 -5.58 -1.81 19.15
C SER A 75 -6.48 -1.53 20.35
N GLN A 76 -7.01 -0.31 20.49
CA GLN A 76 -8.00 0.03 21.52
C GLN A 76 -9.38 -0.59 21.24
N ILE A 77 -9.77 -0.71 19.97
CA ILE A 77 -10.99 -1.44 19.55
C ILE A 77 -10.84 -2.94 19.86
N ASN A 78 -9.62 -3.47 19.78
CA ASN A 78 -9.27 -4.85 20.11
C ASN A 78 -10.15 -5.88 19.36
N PRO A 79 -10.13 -5.88 18.01
CA PRO A 79 -10.93 -6.83 17.23
C PRO A 79 -10.56 -8.27 17.59
N PRO A 80 -11.55 -9.18 17.75
CA PRO A 80 -11.31 -10.56 18.19
C PRO A 80 -10.77 -11.47 17.09
N TYR A 81 -10.40 -10.90 15.94
CA TYR A 81 -9.89 -11.59 14.77
C TYR A 81 -8.59 -10.92 14.30
N LYS A 82 -7.78 -11.67 13.55
CA LYS A 82 -6.47 -11.18 13.10
C LYS A 82 -6.58 -10.19 11.94
N SER A 83 -5.60 -9.29 11.87
CA SER A 83 -5.30 -8.48 10.68
C SER A 83 -5.19 -9.36 9.42
N ASN A 84 -5.63 -8.84 8.27
CA ASN A 84 -5.39 -9.47 6.97
C ASN A 84 -3.90 -9.41 6.57
N LEU A 85 -3.11 -8.56 7.23
CA LEU A 85 -1.69 -8.38 6.95
C LEU A 85 -0.81 -9.24 7.88
N PRO A 86 0.34 -9.73 7.39
CA PRO A 86 1.23 -10.63 8.14
C PRO A 86 1.89 -9.97 9.35
N ASN A 87 1.98 -8.64 9.37
CA ASN A 87 2.47 -7.86 10.50
C ASN A 87 1.37 -6.89 10.97
N LYS A 88 1.07 -6.93 12.27
CA LYS A 88 0.07 -6.08 12.92
C LYS A 88 0.42 -4.59 12.92
N ASP A 89 1.69 -4.25 12.74
CA ASP A 89 2.15 -2.86 12.69
C ASP A 89 1.92 -2.22 11.32
N TYR A 90 1.56 -3.01 10.30
CA TYR A 90 1.20 -2.48 8.99
C TYR A 90 -0.29 -2.17 8.92
N THR A 91 -0.58 -1.01 8.36
CA THR A 91 -1.94 -0.56 8.02
C THR A 91 -2.26 -0.86 6.55
N LEU A 92 -1.26 -0.76 5.67
CA LEU A 92 -1.32 -1.12 4.25
C LEU A 92 -0.06 -1.93 3.86
N CYS A 93 -0.25 -2.97 3.07
CA CYS A 93 0.80 -3.75 2.41
C CYS A 93 0.34 -4.12 0.99
N VAL A 94 0.84 -3.40 -0.01
CA VAL A 94 0.52 -3.65 -1.42
C VAL A 94 1.79 -3.96 -2.19
N SER A 95 1.72 -4.86 -3.17
CA SER A 95 2.87 -5.21 -3.98
C SER A 95 2.52 -5.38 -5.45
N THR A 96 3.53 -5.21 -6.31
CA THR A 96 3.43 -5.59 -7.72
C THR A 96 3.75 -7.06 -7.98
N PHE A 97 4.11 -7.85 -6.95
CA PHE A 97 4.34 -9.28 -7.11
C PHE A 97 3.08 -9.98 -7.63
N GLY A 98 3.24 -10.81 -8.67
CA GLY A 98 2.13 -11.54 -9.30
C GLY A 98 1.26 -10.72 -10.25
N ALA A 99 1.43 -9.40 -10.30
CA ALA A 99 0.85 -8.53 -11.31
C ALA A 99 1.87 -8.36 -12.46
N ASN A 100 1.85 -9.30 -13.42
CA ASN A 100 2.83 -9.36 -14.52
C ASN A 100 2.99 -8.02 -15.26
N ASP A 101 1.91 -7.25 -15.39
CA ASP A 101 1.91 -5.96 -16.11
C ASP A 101 2.53 -4.80 -15.32
N LYS A 102 2.82 -4.99 -14.02
CA LYS A 102 3.36 -3.97 -13.11
C LYS A 102 4.80 -4.25 -12.65
N CYS A 103 5.49 -5.18 -13.29
CA CYS A 103 6.88 -5.52 -12.99
C CYS A 103 7.81 -5.12 -14.14
N PRO A 104 8.41 -3.91 -14.12
CA PRO A 104 9.27 -3.45 -15.20
C PRO A 104 10.49 -4.35 -15.40
N LEU A 105 10.76 -4.74 -16.65
CA LEU A 105 11.93 -5.55 -17.01
C LEU A 105 13.22 -4.75 -16.87
N LEU A 106 14.34 -5.44 -16.61
CA LEU A 106 15.67 -4.86 -16.63
C LEU A 106 15.96 -4.30 -18.03
N PRO A 107 16.17 -2.97 -18.17
CA PRO A 107 16.43 -2.38 -19.46
C PRO A 107 17.83 -2.74 -19.97
N THR A 108 17.95 -2.89 -21.29
CA THR A 108 19.20 -3.21 -21.97
C THR A 108 19.70 -2.07 -22.86
N THR A 109 18.94 -0.98 -22.98
CA THR A 109 19.25 0.21 -23.80
C THR A 109 19.09 1.49 -22.98
N GLU A 110 19.72 2.58 -23.40
CA GLU A 110 19.63 3.88 -22.73
C GLU A 110 18.19 4.44 -22.70
N ASP A 111 17.48 4.38 -23.83
CA ASP A 111 16.06 4.76 -23.89
C ASP A 111 15.20 3.87 -22.98
N GLY A 112 15.52 2.57 -22.92
CA GLY A 112 14.90 1.63 -22.00
C GLY A 112 15.12 2.01 -20.54
N ILE A 113 16.33 2.45 -20.16
CA ILE A 113 16.62 2.91 -18.80
C ILE A 113 15.69 4.05 -18.41
N LYS A 114 15.58 5.07 -19.26
CA LYS A 114 14.74 6.24 -18.97
C LYS A 114 13.26 5.84 -18.80
N LYS A 115 12.73 5.04 -19.73
CA LYS A 115 11.34 4.54 -19.67
C LYS A 115 11.07 3.70 -18.44
N THR A 116 11.99 2.81 -18.07
CA THR A 116 11.85 1.99 -16.85
C THR A 116 11.91 2.85 -15.59
N CYS A 117 12.79 3.87 -15.53
CA CYS A 117 12.82 4.83 -14.42
C CYS A 117 11.51 5.61 -14.30
N GLU A 118 10.96 6.09 -15.41
CA GLU A 118 9.66 6.78 -15.48
C GLU A 118 8.51 5.88 -15.02
N SER A 119 8.49 4.62 -15.48
CA SER A 119 7.48 3.63 -15.08
C SER A 119 7.51 3.34 -13.57
N ILE A 120 8.70 3.07 -13.02
CA ILE A 120 8.87 2.86 -11.57
C ILE A 120 8.43 4.09 -10.79
N PHE A 121 8.85 5.28 -11.23
CA PHE A 121 8.47 6.53 -10.56
C PHE A 121 6.94 6.75 -10.58
N SER A 122 6.27 6.47 -11.70
CA SER A 122 4.82 6.63 -11.82
C SER A 122 4.08 5.67 -10.90
N ILE A 123 4.50 4.39 -10.80
CA ILE A 123 3.91 3.44 -9.85
C ILE A 123 4.08 3.91 -8.41
N ILE A 124 5.28 4.39 -8.06
CA ILE A 124 5.55 4.92 -6.72
C ILE A 124 4.65 6.12 -6.43
N LYS A 125 4.65 7.12 -7.31
CA LYS A 125 3.99 8.40 -7.06
C LYS A 125 2.47 8.31 -7.19
N ASP A 126 1.98 7.76 -8.28
CA ASP A 126 0.59 7.86 -8.70
C ASP A 126 -0.27 6.71 -8.16
N GLU A 127 0.35 5.62 -7.70
CA GLU A 127 -0.36 4.53 -7.04
C GLU A 127 0.00 4.42 -5.56
N PHE A 128 1.25 4.09 -5.23
CA PHE A 128 1.62 3.73 -3.86
C PHE A 128 1.54 4.89 -2.87
N LEU A 129 2.05 6.07 -3.25
CA LEU A 129 1.96 7.25 -2.40
C LEU A 129 0.53 7.77 -2.30
N VAL A 130 -0.30 7.62 -3.34
CA VAL A 130 -1.73 7.96 -3.28
C VAL A 130 -2.47 7.06 -2.29
N MET A 131 -2.34 5.74 -2.42
CA MET A 131 -2.96 4.79 -1.47
C MET A 131 -2.46 5.01 -0.04
N SER A 132 -1.15 5.26 0.11
CA SER A 132 -0.57 5.58 1.41
C SER A 132 -1.19 6.83 2.01
N LYS A 133 -1.39 7.88 1.22
CA LYS A 133 -1.99 9.13 1.68
C LYS A 133 -3.43 8.88 2.13
N ASN A 134 -4.23 8.19 1.32
CA ASN A 134 -5.63 7.91 1.62
C ASN A 134 -5.77 7.15 2.95
N VAL A 135 -4.88 6.19 3.23
CA VAL A 135 -4.84 5.47 4.52
C VAL A 135 -4.45 6.39 5.67
N VAL A 136 -3.32 7.09 5.57
CA VAL A 136 -2.78 7.91 6.67
C VAL A 136 -3.73 9.05 7.01
N GLU A 137 -4.35 9.64 6.00
CA GLU A 137 -5.31 10.72 6.16
C GLU A 137 -6.74 10.23 6.37
N LEU A 138 -7.02 8.91 6.32
CA LEU A 138 -8.39 8.38 6.37
C LEU A 138 -9.33 9.17 5.43
N SER A 139 -8.89 9.42 4.20
CA SER A 139 -9.68 10.17 3.21
C SER A 139 -10.91 9.36 2.78
N ASP A 140 -11.89 10.00 2.16
CA ASP A 140 -13.06 9.29 1.62
C ASP A 140 -12.67 8.39 0.42
N GLU A 141 -11.63 8.73 -0.34
CA GLU A 141 -11.10 7.87 -1.40
C GLU A 141 -10.54 6.54 -0.87
N LEU A 142 -10.20 6.44 0.43
CA LEU A 142 -9.83 5.18 1.05
C LEU A 142 -10.92 4.12 0.90
N LEU A 143 -12.20 4.51 0.88
CA LEU A 143 -13.31 3.58 0.69
C LEU A 143 -13.26 2.92 -0.70
N LEU A 144 -12.92 3.69 -1.74
CA LEU A 144 -12.75 3.17 -3.09
C LEU A 144 -11.53 2.24 -3.18
N ASP A 145 -10.45 2.57 -2.48
CA ASP A 145 -9.26 1.72 -2.49
C ASP A 145 -9.51 0.40 -1.75
N ILE A 146 -10.20 0.45 -0.61
CA ILE A 146 -10.65 -0.73 0.15
C ILE A 146 -11.58 -1.59 -0.69
N ASP A 147 -12.52 -0.99 -1.43
CA ASP A 147 -13.42 -1.76 -2.31
C ASP A 147 -12.65 -2.50 -3.41
N LYS A 148 -11.64 -1.86 -4.00
CA LYS A 148 -10.85 -2.47 -5.07
C LYS A 148 -10.00 -3.63 -4.57
N ASN A 149 -9.40 -3.51 -3.39
CA ASN A 149 -8.38 -4.44 -2.91
C ASN A 149 -8.34 -4.53 -1.37
N PRO A 150 -9.37 -5.07 -0.72
CA PRO A 150 -9.49 -5.04 0.75
C PRO A 150 -8.38 -5.85 1.45
N GLN A 151 -7.80 -6.85 0.77
CA GLN A 151 -6.76 -7.71 1.32
C GLN A 151 -5.42 -7.03 1.56
N VAL A 152 -5.17 -5.86 0.96
CA VAL A 152 -3.92 -5.11 1.21
C VAL A 152 -3.98 -4.25 2.47
N TYR A 153 -5.13 -4.21 3.16
CA TYR A 153 -5.35 -3.44 4.39
C TYR A 153 -5.46 -4.34 5.61
N SER A 154 -4.99 -3.89 6.78
CA SER A 154 -5.00 -4.71 8.00
C SER A 154 -6.40 -5.05 8.51
N TYR A 155 -7.25 -4.04 8.66
CA TYR A 155 -8.63 -4.19 9.12
C TYR A 155 -9.54 -3.34 8.23
N PRO A 156 -9.81 -3.77 6.97
CA PRO A 156 -10.48 -2.95 5.96
C PRO A 156 -11.82 -2.38 6.45
N PHE A 157 -12.63 -3.17 7.15
CA PHE A 157 -13.89 -2.68 7.73
C PHE A 157 -13.68 -1.55 8.75
N LEU A 158 -12.76 -1.72 9.70
CA LEU A 158 -12.49 -0.71 10.72
C LEU A 158 -11.89 0.56 10.11
N LEU A 159 -11.02 0.42 9.11
CA LEU A 159 -10.47 1.54 8.35
C LEU A 159 -11.56 2.30 7.58
N ALA A 160 -12.50 1.59 6.97
CA ALA A 160 -13.66 2.19 6.33
C ALA A 160 -14.53 2.96 7.34
N CYS A 161 -14.85 2.37 8.49
CA CYS A 161 -15.56 3.06 9.58
C CYS A 161 -14.84 4.33 10.05
N MET A 162 -13.52 4.28 10.22
CA MET A 162 -12.73 5.44 10.61
C MET A 162 -12.75 6.54 9.54
N ALA A 163 -12.69 6.19 8.26
CA ALA A 163 -12.82 7.15 7.16
C ALA A 163 -14.23 7.75 7.09
N ILE A 164 -15.28 6.93 7.20
CA ILE A 164 -16.68 7.38 7.26
C ILE A 164 -16.88 8.39 8.38
N GLN A 165 -16.41 8.06 9.59
CA GLN A 165 -16.54 8.92 10.75
C GLN A 165 -15.75 10.21 10.58
N LYS A 166 -14.51 10.14 10.07
CA LYS A 166 -13.67 11.33 9.87
C LYS A 166 -14.29 12.31 8.87
N ASN A 167 -14.92 11.80 7.81
CA ASN A 167 -15.47 12.60 6.72
C ASN A 167 -16.98 12.87 6.85
N ASN A 168 -17.62 12.45 7.95
CA ASN A 168 -19.06 12.61 8.20
C ASN A 168 -19.94 12.07 7.06
N LEU A 169 -19.63 10.89 6.54
CA LEU A 169 -20.41 10.26 5.47
C LEU A 169 -21.70 9.64 6.06
N GLU A 170 -22.86 10.02 5.50
CA GLU A 170 -24.17 9.58 6.02
C GLU A 170 -24.77 8.40 5.24
N GLU A 171 -24.54 8.32 3.93
CA GLU A 171 -25.07 7.26 3.05
C GLU A 171 -24.06 6.11 2.94
N VAL A 172 -24.06 5.23 3.94
CA VAL A 172 -23.14 4.08 4.00
C VAL A 172 -23.87 2.79 3.62
N ASP A 173 -23.36 2.10 2.60
CA ASP A 173 -23.78 0.73 2.27
C ASP A 173 -23.15 -0.28 3.25
N TRP A 174 -23.81 -0.46 4.38
CA TRP A 174 -23.35 -1.36 5.44
C TRP A 174 -23.38 -2.83 5.02
N GLU A 175 -24.31 -3.24 4.16
CA GLU A 175 -24.36 -4.61 3.64
C GLU A 175 -23.11 -4.92 2.81
N HIS A 176 -22.71 -3.97 1.97
CA HIS A 176 -21.47 -4.09 1.19
C HIS A 176 -20.22 -4.11 2.07
N LEU A 177 -20.12 -3.23 3.08
CA LEU A 177 -18.97 -3.22 4.00
C LEU A 177 -18.85 -4.49 4.85
N LEU A 178 -19.98 -5.14 5.16
CA LEU A 178 -20.02 -6.42 5.87
C LEU A 178 -19.93 -7.63 4.94
N SER A 179 -19.79 -7.43 3.62
CA SER A 179 -19.70 -8.51 2.65
C SER A 179 -18.42 -9.33 2.80
N ASP A 180 -18.48 -10.57 2.30
CA ASP A 180 -17.31 -11.46 2.24
C ASP A 180 -16.13 -10.84 1.48
N LYS A 181 -16.42 -9.98 0.49
CA LYS A 181 -15.41 -9.27 -0.29
C LYS A 181 -14.55 -8.39 0.63
N ILE A 182 -15.18 -7.51 1.42
CA ILE A 182 -14.48 -6.54 2.25
C ILE A 182 -13.82 -7.20 3.46
N LEU A 183 -14.49 -8.18 4.08
CA LEU A 183 -13.98 -8.84 5.28
C LEU A 183 -12.86 -9.86 5.01
N GLY A 184 -12.70 -10.31 3.75
CA GLY A 184 -11.59 -11.15 3.29
C GLY A 184 -11.69 -12.64 3.63
N PHE A 185 -10.79 -13.42 3.02
CA PHE A 185 -10.80 -14.88 2.89
C PHE A 185 -10.04 -15.64 3.99
N HIS A 186 -10.59 -16.80 4.38
CA HIS A 186 -9.97 -17.90 5.13
C HIS A 186 -9.74 -17.73 6.63
N ASN A 187 -10.77 -17.33 7.39
CA ASN A 187 -11.18 -17.90 8.69
C ASN A 187 -12.04 -16.88 9.45
N GLU A 188 -12.77 -17.34 10.46
CA GLU A 188 -13.48 -16.47 11.43
C GLU A 188 -14.60 -15.60 10.83
N LYS A 189 -15.19 -15.98 9.68
CA LYS A 189 -16.26 -15.22 9.01
C LYS A 189 -17.39 -14.81 9.95
N GLU A 190 -17.96 -15.76 10.69
CA GLU A 190 -19.05 -15.47 11.64
C GLU A 190 -18.62 -14.49 12.74
N LEU A 191 -17.39 -14.65 13.24
CA LEU A 191 -16.83 -13.76 14.26
C LEU A 191 -16.62 -12.34 13.72
N LYS A 192 -16.07 -12.20 12.50
CA LYS A 192 -15.89 -10.92 11.82
C LYS A 192 -17.24 -10.24 11.60
N ILE A 193 -18.22 -10.94 11.03
CA ILE A 193 -19.56 -10.40 10.77
C ILE A 193 -20.21 -9.95 12.07
N LYS A 194 -20.23 -10.81 13.10
CA LYS A 194 -20.86 -10.50 14.39
C LYS A 194 -20.23 -9.25 15.02
N PHE A 195 -18.91 -9.26 15.20
CA PHE A 195 -18.20 -8.15 15.83
C PHE A 195 -18.37 -6.85 15.03
N ASN A 196 -18.17 -6.88 13.71
CA ASN A 196 -18.25 -5.69 12.88
C ASN A 196 -19.67 -5.12 12.80
N SER A 197 -20.70 -5.98 12.80
CA SER A 197 -22.11 -5.55 12.85
C SER A 197 -22.45 -4.91 14.19
N GLU A 198 -22.03 -5.51 15.30
CA GLU A 198 -22.22 -4.94 16.64
C GLU A 198 -21.50 -3.60 16.77
N PHE A 199 -20.25 -3.52 16.28
CA PHE A 199 -19.47 -2.28 16.24
C PHE A 199 -20.19 -1.20 15.43
N ALA A 200 -20.71 -1.53 14.24
CA ALA A 200 -21.44 -0.57 13.40
C ALA A 200 -22.69 -0.03 14.12
N LYS A 201 -23.52 -0.92 14.68
CA LYS A 201 -24.74 -0.57 15.43
C LYS A 201 -24.48 0.34 16.62
N SER A 202 -23.34 0.18 17.29
CA SER A 202 -23.01 0.99 18.47
C SER A 202 -22.41 2.36 18.14
N ASN A 203 -21.87 2.55 16.93
CA ASN A 203 -21.08 3.75 16.60
C ASN A 203 -21.67 4.57 15.44
N PHE A 204 -22.59 4.01 14.65
CA PHE A 204 -23.14 4.64 13.46
C PHE A 204 -24.66 4.51 13.42
N LYS A 205 -25.28 5.29 12.53
CA LYS A 205 -26.68 5.06 12.12
C LYS A 205 -26.69 3.83 11.20
N PHE A 206 -26.83 2.65 11.82
CA PHE A 206 -26.86 1.34 11.18
C PHE A 206 -28.28 0.78 11.20
#